data_AF-I8TYK4-F1
#
_entry.id   AF-I8TYK4-F1
#
_cell.length_a   1.000
_cell.length_b   1.000
_cell.length_c   1.000
_cell.angle_alpha   90.00
_cell.angle_beta   90.00
_cell.angle_gamma   90.00
#
_symmetry.space_group_name_H-M   'P 1'
#
loop_
_entity.id
_entity.type
_entity.pdbx_description
1 polymer ?
#
loop_
_entity_poly.entity_id
_entity_poly.type
_entity_poly.pdbx_seq_one_letter_code
_entity_poly.pdbx_strand_id
1 'polypeptide(L)'
;MALETGPISNLDQTSRYYLDYYNDQICKVFIVYDSEENPFRRLISLAVNNSVLLKSVLALAARHRANSGYSFENAIVGASPDLLQIHQDALVFKHQAIQGLTHALSDPTISEQDTTVASIFLLIFLDLLESGSDKWNFHLEGAKRLITSGQLHELQAGKSQDPGRTIEQIRKFIIKQIHVIETLGATFVRPKLLSGCTSLDHPDSLLQETVEQSFIGCPEYLLHAVQCLSAYRDSMVEPQPPTSTTSNTHMQDITSVLDLIQKFDCYTWASNLPESQKTSTRYISNLCKLAQSYKLGALIYGQRILDALLDVNTPQEELVSELIGLIDALRDDGRLLKCVLWPIFVAGLECRSQAQRDFLITSLEKFWLDTNCLNVVNAAKALQSYWQKTDKQASPTQWIFDIGDLDHDWLFI
;
A
#
# COMPACT_ATOMS: atom_id res chain seq x y z
N MET A 1 -18.45 35.47 -2.75
CA MET A 1 -19.47 35.43 -1.68
C MET A 1 -20.73 34.74 -2.21
N ALA A 2 -20.63 33.43 -2.48
CA ALA A 2 -21.74 32.55 -2.90
C ALA A 2 -21.27 31.08 -2.83
N LEU A 3 -20.94 30.58 -1.63
CA LEU A 3 -20.60 29.16 -1.38
C LEU A 3 -21.05 28.70 0.04
N GLU A 4 -22.08 29.32 0.63
CA GLU A 4 -22.51 29.04 2.02
C GLU A 4 -23.92 28.47 2.17
N THR A 5 -24.37 27.63 1.22
CA THR A 5 -25.58 26.81 1.43
C THR A 5 -25.33 25.40 0.92
N GLY A 6 -24.82 24.53 1.79
CA GLY A 6 -24.56 23.12 1.49
C GLY A 6 -24.20 22.31 2.74
N PRO A 7 -24.12 20.97 2.67
CA PRO A 7 -23.84 20.09 3.82
C PRO A 7 -22.59 20.47 4.63
N ILE A 8 -21.61 21.09 3.98
CA ILE A 8 -20.35 21.55 4.57
C ILE A 8 -20.57 22.69 5.59
N SER A 9 -21.61 23.52 5.43
CA SER A 9 -21.90 24.62 6.36
C SER A 9 -22.36 24.12 7.74
N ASN A 10 -22.83 22.87 7.82
CA ASN A 10 -23.32 22.26 9.06
C ASN A 10 -22.22 21.61 9.91
N LEU A 11 -21.00 21.48 9.38
CA LEU A 11 -19.87 20.95 10.13
C LEU A 11 -19.45 21.92 11.24
N ASP A 12 -18.96 21.42 12.37
CA ASP A 12 -18.31 22.26 13.39
C ASP A 12 -16.94 22.77 12.90
N GLN A 13 -16.37 23.75 13.61
CA GLN A 13 -15.11 24.38 13.20
C GLN A 13 -13.94 23.38 13.10
N THR A 14 -13.84 22.42 14.03
CA THR A 14 -12.78 21.42 14.07
C THR A 14 -12.92 20.45 12.89
N SER A 15 -14.14 19.97 12.64
CA SER A 15 -14.42 19.11 11.48
C SER A 15 -14.13 19.82 10.15
N ARG A 16 -14.45 21.11 10.00
CA ARG A 16 -14.10 21.88 8.79
C ARG A 16 -12.59 21.98 8.60
N TYR A 17 -11.85 22.31 9.66
CA TYR A 17 -10.38 22.39 9.61
C TYR A 17 -9.74 21.10 9.11
N TYR A 18 -10.14 19.95 9.66
CA TYR A 18 -9.55 18.67 9.23
C TYR A 18 -10.05 18.19 7.86
N LEU A 19 -11.24 18.60 7.42
CA LEU A 19 -11.70 18.33 6.06
C LEU A 19 -10.89 19.11 5.02
N ASP A 20 -10.60 20.39 5.31
CA ASP A 20 -9.72 21.21 4.47
C ASP A 20 -8.29 20.64 4.47
N TYR A 21 -7.79 20.25 5.66
CA TYR A 21 -6.48 19.59 5.79
C TYR A 21 -6.42 18.27 5.00
N TYR A 22 -7.48 17.47 5.01
CA TYR A 22 -7.57 16.24 4.22
C TYR A 22 -7.41 16.55 2.72
N ASN A 23 -8.14 17.53 2.21
CA ASN A 23 -8.08 17.93 0.81
C ASN A 23 -6.68 18.39 0.37
N ASP A 24 -6.02 19.17 1.23
CA ASP A 24 -4.77 19.86 0.91
C ASP A 24 -3.51 19.02 1.19
N GLN A 25 -3.58 18.12 2.18
CA GLN A 25 -2.42 17.35 2.64
C GLN A 25 -2.59 15.85 2.40
N ILE A 26 -3.73 15.25 2.75
CA ILE A 26 -3.89 13.79 2.66
C ILE A 26 -4.09 13.30 1.23
N CYS A 27 -4.97 13.94 0.47
CA CYS A 27 -5.30 13.50 -0.89
C CYS A 27 -4.04 13.32 -1.77
N LYS A 28 -3.06 14.22 -1.62
CA LYS A 28 -1.81 14.15 -2.37
C LYS A 28 -0.78 13.17 -1.81
N VAL A 29 -0.93 12.64 -0.58
CA VAL A 29 0.05 11.71 0.02
C VAL A 29 -0.09 10.34 -0.63
N PHE A 30 -1.31 9.78 -0.68
CA PHE A 30 -1.57 8.40 -1.11
C PHE A 30 -1.83 8.26 -2.62
N ILE A 31 -1.20 9.09 -3.45
CA ILE A 31 -1.32 9.02 -4.91
C ILE A 31 -0.02 9.46 -5.59
N VAL A 32 0.36 8.83 -6.70
CA VAL A 32 1.63 9.14 -7.39
C VAL A 32 1.66 10.60 -7.86
N TYR A 33 0.63 11.03 -8.60
CA TYR A 33 0.48 12.40 -9.08
C TYR A 33 -0.91 12.94 -8.71
N ASP A 34 -0.93 14.00 -7.91
CA ASP A 34 -2.19 14.64 -7.52
C ASP A 34 -2.77 15.46 -8.67
N SER A 35 -4.09 15.38 -8.84
CA SER A 35 -4.87 16.10 -9.84
C SER A 35 -6.30 16.35 -9.35
N GLU A 36 -7.08 17.14 -10.08
CA GLU A 36 -8.51 17.33 -9.77
C GLU A 36 -9.31 16.01 -9.82
N GLU A 37 -8.80 15.03 -10.56
CA GLU A 37 -9.42 13.70 -10.71
C GLU A 37 -9.03 12.73 -9.59
N ASN A 38 -8.30 13.19 -8.57
CA ASN A 38 -7.85 12.39 -7.43
C ASN A 38 -9.03 11.66 -6.75
N PRO A 39 -9.04 10.31 -6.74
CA PRO A 39 -10.11 9.54 -6.12
C PRO A 39 -10.30 9.78 -4.61
N PHE A 40 -9.22 10.05 -3.87
CA PHE A 40 -9.32 10.41 -2.44
C PHE A 40 -10.05 11.74 -2.24
N ARG A 41 -9.86 12.71 -3.14
CA ARG A 41 -10.56 14.00 -3.10
C ARG A 41 -12.04 13.83 -3.41
N ARG A 42 -12.39 12.91 -4.32
CA ARG A 42 -13.78 12.59 -4.65
C ARG A 42 -14.56 11.99 -3.49
N LEU A 43 -13.89 11.30 -2.56
CA LEU A 43 -14.50 10.79 -1.33
C LEU A 43 -15.11 11.90 -0.46
N ILE A 44 -14.61 13.15 -0.55
CA ILE A 44 -15.15 14.28 0.23
C ILE A 44 -16.64 14.47 -0.04
N SER A 45 -17.06 14.35 -1.31
CA SER A 45 -18.47 14.51 -1.72
C SER A 45 -19.40 13.46 -1.11
N LEU A 46 -18.88 12.25 -0.89
CA LEU A 46 -19.60 11.17 -0.21
C LEU A 46 -19.55 11.35 1.31
N ALA A 47 -18.39 11.76 1.83
CA ALA A 47 -18.12 11.93 3.25
C ALA A 47 -19.07 12.94 3.89
N VAL A 48 -19.30 14.10 3.26
CA VAL A 48 -20.19 15.14 3.81
C VAL A 48 -21.64 14.68 4.02
N ASN A 49 -22.05 13.59 3.37
CA ASN A 49 -23.38 13.00 3.49
C ASN A 49 -23.40 11.68 4.27
N ASN A 50 -22.25 11.16 4.72
CA ASN A 50 -22.16 9.90 5.46
C ASN A 50 -21.26 10.07 6.69
N SER A 51 -21.86 9.96 7.88
CA SER A 51 -21.17 10.19 9.15
C SER A 51 -19.96 9.27 9.34
N VAL A 52 -20.06 7.98 9.01
CA VAL A 52 -18.95 7.03 9.21
C VAL A 52 -17.76 7.39 8.31
N LEU A 53 -18.03 7.68 7.04
CA LEU A 53 -17.00 8.07 6.07
C LEU A 53 -16.37 9.41 6.44
N LEU A 54 -17.19 10.39 6.86
CA LEU A 54 -16.69 11.68 7.37
C LEU A 54 -15.73 11.49 8.53
N LYS A 55 -16.12 10.71 9.55
CA LYS A 55 -15.25 10.47 10.70
C LYS A 55 -13.96 9.74 10.33
N SER A 56 -14.01 8.85 9.34
CA SER A 56 -12.81 8.18 8.80
C SER A 56 -11.86 9.17 8.10
N VAL A 57 -12.40 10.07 7.27
CA VAL A 57 -11.66 11.17 6.62
C VAL A 57 -11.00 12.09 7.64
N LEU A 58 -11.75 12.53 8.65
CA LEU A 58 -11.26 13.43 9.70
C LEU A 58 -10.21 12.75 10.59
N ALA A 59 -10.38 11.45 10.90
CA ALA A 59 -9.41 10.68 11.67
C ALA A 59 -8.06 10.60 10.95
N LEU A 60 -8.07 10.33 9.64
CA LEU A 60 -6.87 10.27 8.81
C LEU A 60 -6.14 11.62 8.78
N ALA A 61 -6.88 12.71 8.55
CA ALA A 61 -6.33 14.07 8.54
C ALA A 61 -5.74 14.47 9.90
N ALA A 62 -6.48 14.25 10.99
CA ALA A 62 -6.03 14.59 12.33
C ALA A 62 -4.80 13.78 12.76
N ARG A 63 -4.76 12.49 12.43
CA ARG A 63 -3.60 11.63 12.74
C ARG A 63 -2.35 12.06 11.97
N HIS A 64 -2.46 12.35 10.68
CA HIS A 64 -1.33 12.87 9.90
C HIS A 64 -0.84 14.22 10.44
N ARG A 65 -1.76 15.14 10.78
CA ARG A 65 -1.42 16.44 11.36
C ARG A 65 -0.67 16.29 12.68
N ALA A 66 -1.09 15.35 13.52
CA ALA A 66 -0.43 15.03 14.77
C ALA A 66 0.96 14.42 14.56
N ASN A 67 1.15 13.62 13.50
CA ASN A 67 2.46 13.05 13.15
C ASN A 67 3.51 14.10 12.78
N SER A 68 3.10 15.24 12.22
CA SER A 68 4.02 16.36 11.93
C SER A 68 4.70 16.95 13.19
N GLY A 69 4.28 16.58 14.40
CA GLY A 69 4.93 16.93 15.66
C GLY A 69 6.03 15.96 16.11
N TYR A 70 6.32 14.91 15.34
CA TYR A 70 7.34 13.89 15.66
C TYR A 70 8.56 13.97 14.74
N SER A 71 9.73 13.62 15.28
CA SER A 71 10.92 13.32 14.48
C SER A 71 10.90 11.88 13.96
N PHE A 72 11.81 11.56 13.04
CA PHE A 72 11.96 10.21 12.52
C PHE A 72 12.32 9.17 13.60
N GLU A 73 13.00 9.58 14.68
CA GLU A 73 13.28 8.74 15.84
C GLU A 73 12.04 8.52 16.74
N ASN A 74 10.86 8.99 16.32
CA ASN A 74 9.62 9.06 17.10
C ASN A 74 9.75 9.86 18.41
N ALA A 75 10.67 10.83 18.46
CA ALA A 75 10.74 11.79 19.56
C ALA A 75 9.75 12.94 19.32
N ILE A 76 9.08 13.40 20.38
CA ILE A 76 8.20 14.59 20.31
C ILE A 76 9.07 15.83 20.10
N VAL A 77 8.89 16.52 18.98
CA VAL A 77 9.59 17.77 18.68
C VAL A 77 8.81 18.92 19.32
N GLY A 78 9.02 19.10 20.63
CA GLY A 78 8.41 20.20 21.41
C GLY A 78 6.94 19.93 21.78
N ALA A 79 6.72 19.46 23.00
CA ALA A 79 5.36 19.26 23.52
C ALA A 79 4.64 20.60 23.70
N SER A 80 3.76 20.94 22.78
CA SER A 80 2.82 22.07 22.87
C SER A 80 1.44 21.57 23.34
N PRO A 81 0.69 22.35 24.15
CA PRO A 81 -0.73 22.09 24.42
C PRO A 81 -1.56 21.87 23.15
N ASP A 82 -1.21 22.54 22.04
CA ASP A 82 -1.90 22.39 20.76
C ASP A 82 -1.70 20.99 20.16
N LEU A 83 -0.50 20.41 20.31
CA LEU A 83 -0.21 19.05 19.82
C LEU A 83 -1.04 18.02 20.60
N LEU A 84 -1.20 18.21 21.92
CA LEU A 84 -2.04 17.34 22.73
C LEU A 84 -3.51 17.38 22.26
N GLN A 85 -4.02 18.57 21.91
CA GLN A 85 -5.38 18.71 21.38
C GLN A 85 -5.54 17.99 20.04
N ILE A 86 -4.59 18.15 19.10
CA ILE A 86 -4.64 17.47 17.78
C ILE A 86 -4.62 15.94 17.97
N HIS A 87 -3.83 15.44 18.92
CA HIS A 87 -3.84 14.02 19.28
C HIS A 87 -5.20 13.55 19.83
N GLN A 88 -5.82 14.35 20.69
CA GLN A 88 -7.15 14.05 21.22
C GLN A 88 -8.18 14.03 20.10
N ASP A 89 -8.16 15.01 19.19
CA ASP A 89 -9.06 15.07 18.04
C ASP A 89 -8.91 13.80 17.17
N ALA A 90 -7.68 13.38 16.87
CA ALA A 90 -7.41 12.18 16.09
C ALA A 90 -7.99 10.92 16.75
N LEU A 91 -7.83 10.77 18.06
CA LEU A 91 -8.39 9.65 18.82
C LEU A 91 -9.92 9.69 18.85
N VAL A 92 -10.52 10.86 19.02
CA VAL A 92 -11.98 11.05 19.03
C VAL A 92 -12.57 10.68 17.67
N PHE A 93 -12.02 11.20 16.56
CA PHE A 93 -12.52 10.88 15.22
C PHE A 93 -12.34 9.40 14.89
N LYS A 94 -11.19 8.80 15.23
CA LYS A 94 -10.97 7.36 15.07
C LYS A 94 -12.01 6.55 15.84
N HIS A 95 -12.24 6.90 17.11
CA HIS A 95 -13.23 6.22 17.94
C HIS A 95 -14.63 6.31 17.34
N GLN A 96 -15.04 7.51 16.89
CA GLN A 96 -16.33 7.73 16.24
C GLN A 96 -16.45 6.95 14.92
N ALA A 97 -15.38 6.87 14.13
CA ALA A 97 -15.36 6.10 12.89
C ALA A 97 -15.54 4.59 13.15
N ILE A 98 -14.78 4.02 14.11
CA ILE A 98 -14.88 2.60 14.47
C ILE A 98 -16.25 2.27 15.07
N GLN A 99 -16.77 3.12 15.95
CA GLN A 99 -18.12 2.95 16.51
C GLN A 99 -19.17 3.01 15.41
N GLY A 100 -19.12 4.02 14.55
CA GLY A 100 -20.05 4.15 13.42
C GLY A 100 -20.00 2.94 12.49
N LEU A 101 -18.80 2.43 12.22
CA LEU A 101 -18.59 1.23 11.42
C LEU A 101 -19.18 -0.01 12.09
N THR A 102 -19.03 -0.18 13.40
CA THR A 102 -19.64 -1.31 14.13
C THR A 102 -21.17 -1.32 13.98
N HIS A 103 -21.80 -0.14 14.05
CA HIS A 103 -23.25 -0.02 13.83
C HIS A 103 -23.62 -0.31 12.37
N ALA A 104 -22.87 0.24 11.40
CA ALA A 104 -23.09 0.00 9.97
C ALA A 104 -22.97 -1.49 9.60
N LEU A 105 -22.02 -2.21 10.18
CA LEU A 105 -21.83 -3.64 9.96
C LEU A 105 -22.90 -4.52 10.62
N SER A 106 -23.65 -3.98 11.58
CA SER A 106 -24.75 -4.69 12.24
C SER A 106 -26.05 -4.63 11.42
N ASP A 107 -26.12 -3.75 10.41
CA ASP A 107 -27.26 -3.60 9.50
C ASP A 107 -26.88 -4.12 8.10
N PRO A 108 -27.50 -5.21 7.62
CA PRO A 108 -27.20 -5.77 6.30
C PRO A 108 -27.30 -4.74 5.16
N THR A 109 -28.24 -3.80 5.24
CA THR A 109 -28.49 -2.81 4.18
C THR A 109 -27.43 -1.70 4.14
N ILE A 110 -26.82 -1.38 5.28
CA ILE A 110 -25.77 -0.35 5.39
C ILE A 110 -24.39 -0.96 5.19
N SER A 111 -24.21 -2.22 5.63
CA SER A 111 -22.94 -2.93 5.55
C SER A 111 -22.39 -3.02 4.13
N GLU A 112 -23.27 -3.17 3.14
CA GLU A 112 -22.93 -3.33 1.73
C GLU A 112 -22.80 -2.02 0.95
N GLN A 113 -22.98 -0.87 1.61
CA GLN A 113 -22.84 0.44 0.95
C GLN A 113 -21.38 0.76 0.62
N ASP A 114 -21.14 1.39 -0.54
CA ASP A 114 -19.81 1.83 -0.96
C ASP A 114 -19.14 2.77 0.06
N THR A 115 -19.92 3.55 0.81
CA THR A 115 -19.41 4.42 1.88
C THR A 115 -18.87 3.63 3.07
N THR A 116 -19.45 2.47 3.38
CA THR A 116 -18.95 1.55 4.41
C THR A 116 -17.62 0.94 3.98
N VAL A 117 -17.54 0.46 2.74
CA VAL A 117 -16.29 -0.06 2.15
C VAL A 117 -15.22 1.03 2.09
N ALA A 118 -15.57 2.24 1.64
CA ALA A 118 -14.66 3.38 1.60
C ALA A 118 -14.16 3.79 3.00
N SER A 119 -15.01 3.67 4.03
CA SER A 119 -14.61 3.94 5.42
C SER A 119 -13.57 2.93 5.89
N ILE A 120 -13.80 1.64 5.65
CA ILE A 120 -12.83 0.57 5.99
C ILE A 120 -11.53 0.77 5.21
N PHE A 121 -11.62 1.11 3.92
CA PHE A 121 -10.47 1.42 3.09
C PHE A 121 -9.62 2.55 3.67
N LEU A 122 -10.22 3.65 4.13
CA LEU A 122 -9.49 4.74 4.79
C LEU A 122 -8.87 4.33 6.14
N LEU A 123 -9.46 3.37 6.86
CA LEU A 123 -8.88 2.84 8.09
C LEU A 123 -7.57 2.08 7.84
N ILE A 124 -7.38 1.46 6.66
CA ILE A 124 -6.10 0.85 6.27
C ILE A 124 -4.99 1.93 6.21
N PHE A 125 -5.27 3.09 5.61
CA PHE A 125 -4.32 4.21 5.58
C PHE A 125 -4.12 4.85 6.94
N LEU A 126 -5.14 4.84 7.80
CA LEU A 126 -5.01 5.29 9.17
C LEU A 126 -4.01 4.40 9.94
N ASP A 127 -4.05 3.09 9.70
CA ASP A 127 -3.04 2.19 10.26
C ASP A 127 -1.64 2.50 9.75
N LEU A 128 -1.44 2.87 8.47
CA LEU A 128 -0.13 3.30 7.95
C LEU A 128 0.39 4.56 8.68
N LEU A 129 -0.50 5.50 8.98
CA LEU A 129 -0.14 6.70 9.75
C LEU A 129 0.17 6.39 11.21
N GLU A 130 -0.41 5.35 11.80
CA GLU A 130 -0.20 5.02 13.21
C GLU A 130 0.96 4.06 13.45
N SER A 131 1.13 3.05 12.60
CA SER A 131 2.14 2.00 12.79
C SER A 131 2.45 1.15 11.56
N GLY A 132 1.44 0.79 10.75
CA GLY A 132 1.56 -0.20 9.69
C GLY A 132 1.66 -1.65 10.18
N SER A 133 1.29 -1.97 11.43
CA SER A 133 1.37 -3.33 11.99
C SER A 133 0.00 -3.92 12.30
N ASP A 134 -0.15 -5.22 12.03
CA ASP A 134 -1.25 -6.13 12.39
C ASP A 134 -2.63 -5.69 11.89
N LYS A 135 -3.20 -4.59 12.40
CA LYS A 135 -4.62 -4.20 12.25
C LYS A 135 -5.10 -4.07 10.80
N TRP A 136 -4.20 -3.66 9.91
CA TRP A 136 -4.51 -3.43 8.50
C TRP A 136 -5.04 -4.70 7.81
N ASN A 137 -4.59 -5.89 8.22
CA ASN A 137 -5.00 -7.15 7.61
C ASN A 137 -6.49 -7.46 7.88
N PHE A 138 -7.01 -7.10 9.06
CA PHE A 138 -8.43 -7.26 9.41
C PHE A 138 -9.30 -6.29 8.61
N HIS A 139 -8.83 -5.05 8.43
CA HIS A 139 -9.53 -4.07 7.60
C HIS A 139 -9.53 -4.48 6.13
N LEU A 140 -8.41 -4.98 5.61
CA LEU A 140 -8.28 -5.51 4.26
C LEU A 140 -9.26 -6.68 4.03
N GLU A 141 -9.23 -7.70 4.89
CA GLU A 141 -10.10 -8.88 4.77
C GLU A 141 -11.58 -8.51 4.95
N GLY A 142 -11.88 -7.56 5.84
CA GLY A 142 -13.24 -7.01 5.98
C GLY A 142 -13.73 -6.32 4.71
N ALA A 143 -12.91 -5.44 4.11
CA ALA A 143 -13.24 -4.76 2.87
C ALA A 143 -13.44 -5.75 1.71
N LYS A 144 -12.55 -6.74 1.56
CA LYS A 144 -12.68 -7.80 0.53
C LYS A 144 -14.01 -8.53 0.64
N ARG A 145 -14.40 -8.97 1.84
CA ARG A 145 -15.66 -9.68 2.06
C ARG A 145 -16.88 -8.84 1.65
N LEU A 146 -16.90 -7.55 1.99
CA LEU A 146 -17.99 -6.66 1.63
C LEU A 146 -18.05 -6.37 0.13
N ILE A 147 -16.89 -6.18 -0.52
CA ILE A 147 -16.80 -6.00 -1.98
C ILE A 147 -17.36 -7.23 -2.69
N THR A 148 -16.96 -8.44 -2.28
CA THR A 148 -17.45 -9.68 -2.87
C THR A 148 -18.96 -9.86 -2.63
N SER A 149 -19.46 -9.58 -1.42
CA SER A 149 -20.91 -9.65 -1.13
C SER A 149 -21.71 -8.70 -2.02
N GLY A 150 -21.28 -7.43 -2.11
CA GLY A 150 -21.95 -6.41 -2.92
C GLY A 150 -21.99 -6.77 -4.41
N GLN A 151 -20.88 -7.27 -4.97
CA GLN A 151 -20.82 -7.71 -6.37
C GLN A 151 -21.76 -8.90 -6.64
N LEU A 152 -21.82 -9.89 -5.74
CA LEU A 152 -22.72 -11.03 -5.86
C LEU A 152 -24.19 -10.59 -5.83
N HIS A 153 -24.53 -9.64 -4.97
CA HIS A 153 -25.89 -9.10 -4.87
C HIS A 153 -26.28 -8.30 -6.14
N GLU A 154 -25.37 -7.50 -6.71
CA GLU A 154 -25.59 -6.79 -7.98
C GLU A 154 -25.84 -7.75 -9.16
N LEU A 155 -25.13 -8.88 -9.20
CA LEU A 155 -25.33 -9.94 -10.20
C LEU A 155 -26.70 -10.63 -10.06
N GLN A 156 -27.19 -10.81 -8.82
CA GLN A 156 -28.45 -11.49 -8.52
C GLN A 156 -29.69 -10.58 -8.66
N ALA A 157 -29.60 -9.31 -8.27
CA ALA A 157 -30.71 -8.36 -8.29
C ALA A 157 -31.04 -7.81 -9.70
N GLY A 158 -30.19 -8.07 -10.70
CA GLY A 158 -30.23 -7.40 -12.00
C GLY A 158 -29.86 -5.92 -11.90
N LYS A 159 -29.41 -5.30 -12.99
CA LYS A 159 -29.05 -3.86 -13.06
C LYS A 159 -30.26 -2.96 -12.79
N SER A 160 -30.70 -2.84 -11.54
CA SER A 160 -31.93 -2.13 -11.17
C SER A 160 -31.67 -0.72 -10.65
N GLN A 161 -30.44 -0.39 -10.25
CA GLN A 161 -30.03 0.97 -9.91
C GLN A 161 -28.65 1.28 -10.51
N ASP A 162 -28.57 2.36 -11.30
CA ASP A 162 -27.30 2.96 -11.70
C ASP A 162 -26.74 3.72 -10.47
N PRO A 163 -25.63 3.26 -9.84
CA PRO A 163 -25.04 3.93 -8.68
C PRO A 163 -24.51 5.34 -9.02
N GLY A 164 -24.46 5.70 -10.31
CA GLY A 164 -23.91 6.94 -10.78
C GLY A 164 -22.40 6.86 -10.95
N ARG A 165 -21.89 7.59 -11.96
CA ARG A 165 -20.50 7.54 -12.42
C ARG A 165 -19.47 7.71 -11.30
N THR A 166 -19.70 8.62 -10.34
CA THR A 166 -18.75 8.92 -9.26
C THR A 166 -18.57 7.73 -8.32
N ILE A 167 -19.67 7.07 -7.93
CA ILE A 167 -19.65 5.93 -7.03
C ILE A 167 -18.97 4.74 -7.72
N GLU A 168 -19.31 4.48 -8.98
CA GLU A 168 -18.66 3.42 -9.76
C GLU A 168 -17.15 3.63 -9.91
N GLN A 169 -16.70 4.86 -10.16
CA GLN A 169 -15.28 5.20 -10.24
C GLN A 169 -14.55 5.01 -8.91
N ILE A 170 -15.16 5.41 -7.80
CA ILE A 170 -14.60 5.21 -6.45
C ILE A 170 -14.52 3.72 -6.12
N ARG A 171 -15.56 2.95 -6.44
CA ARG A 171 -15.58 1.49 -6.24
C ARG A 171 -14.44 0.80 -7.00
N LYS A 172 -14.30 1.10 -8.30
CA LYS A 172 -13.19 0.57 -9.12
C LYS A 172 -11.82 0.95 -8.55
N PHE A 173 -11.67 2.20 -8.11
CA PHE A 173 -10.44 2.67 -7.48
C PHE A 173 -10.13 1.89 -6.20
N ILE A 174 -11.09 1.74 -5.28
CA ILE A 174 -10.90 1.01 -4.02
C ILE A 174 -10.53 -0.45 -4.28
N ILE A 175 -11.25 -1.13 -5.19
CA ILE A 175 -10.95 -2.52 -5.55
C ILE A 175 -9.50 -2.65 -6.04
N LYS A 176 -9.07 -1.73 -6.93
CA LYS A 176 -7.69 -1.72 -7.43
C LYS A 176 -6.67 -1.50 -6.30
N GLN A 177 -6.93 -0.56 -5.40
CA GLN A 177 -6.00 -0.31 -4.29
C GLN A 177 -5.98 -1.46 -3.27
N ILE A 178 -7.10 -2.12 -3.02
CA ILE A 178 -7.17 -3.32 -2.18
C ILE A 178 -6.28 -4.43 -2.77
N HIS A 179 -6.30 -4.62 -4.09
CA HIS A 179 -5.42 -5.58 -4.77
C HIS A 179 -3.93 -5.22 -4.61
N VAL A 180 -3.57 -3.93 -4.73
CA VAL A 180 -2.20 -3.44 -4.49
C VAL A 180 -1.76 -3.71 -3.04
N ILE A 181 -2.58 -3.32 -2.07
CA ILE A 181 -2.31 -3.46 -0.63
C ILE A 181 -2.13 -4.93 -0.27
N GLU A 182 -3.03 -5.79 -0.74
CA GLU A 182 -2.96 -7.24 -0.49
C GLU A 182 -1.68 -7.83 -1.09
N THR A 183 -1.40 -7.55 -2.36
CA THR A 183 -0.31 -8.20 -3.10
C THR A 183 1.05 -7.86 -2.52
N LEU A 184 1.30 -6.57 -2.26
CA LEU A 184 2.58 -6.15 -1.70
C LEU A 184 2.65 -6.42 -0.19
N GLY A 185 1.54 -6.24 0.54
CA GLY A 185 1.46 -6.58 1.96
C GLY A 185 1.75 -8.07 2.23
N ALA A 186 1.27 -8.96 1.35
CA ALA A 186 1.53 -10.40 1.45
C ALA A 186 3.02 -10.75 1.54
N THR A 187 3.91 -9.94 0.96
CA THR A 187 5.36 -10.20 0.92
C THR A 187 6.04 -10.07 2.28
N PHE A 188 5.46 -9.32 3.23
CA PHE A 188 6.05 -9.02 4.55
C PHE A 188 5.23 -9.56 5.73
N VAL A 189 4.31 -10.48 5.46
CA VAL A 189 3.55 -11.19 6.49
C VAL A 189 3.80 -12.68 6.41
N ARG A 190 3.38 -13.38 7.46
CA ARG A 190 3.47 -14.85 7.51
C ARG A 190 2.70 -15.48 6.34
N PRO A 191 3.23 -16.54 5.72
CA PRO A 191 2.55 -17.27 4.66
C PRO A 191 1.12 -17.67 5.04
N LYS A 192 0.18 -17.57 4.10
CA LYS A 192 -1.25 -17.88 4.26
C LYS A 192 -2.02 -17.00 5.25
N LEU A 193 -1.44 -15.89 5.71
CA LEU A 193 -2.17 -14.96 6.59
C LEU A 193 -3.35 -14.30 5.88
N LEU A 194 -3.14 -13.85 4.63
CA LEU A 194 -4.17 -13.22 3.81
C LEU A 194 -4.89 -14.29 2.99
N SER A 195 -6.19 -14.10 2.74
CA SER A 195 -7.02 -15.13 2.07
C SER A 195 -6.73 -15.29 0.58
N GLY A 196 -5.82 -14.48 0.02
CA GLY A 196 -5.59 -14.38 -1.42
C GLY A 196 -6.72 -13.62 -2.10
N CYS A 197 -6.45 -13.10 -3.28
CA CYS A 197 -7.42 -12.29 -4.01
C CYS A 197 -8.53 -13.21 -4.56
N THR A 198 -9.74 -13.13 -4.00
CA THR A 198 -10.93 -13.84 -4.51
C THR A 198 -11.62 -13.08 -5.65
N SER A 199 -11.19 -11.84 -5.93
CA SER A 199 -11.84 -10.97 -6.89
C SER A 199 -11.32 -11.17 -8.32
N LEU A 200 -11.95 -12.12 -9.01
CA LEU A 200 -12.32 -12.09 -10.43
C LEU A 200 -11.18 -12.04 -11.45
N ASP A 201 -10.93 -13.20 -12.06
CA ASP A 201 -10.32 -13.43 -13.38
C ASP A 201 -11.04 -12.63 -14.49
N HIS A 202 -10.90 -11.31 -14.49
CA HIS A 202 -11.24 -10.46 -15.62
C HIS A 202 -9.97 -9.87 -16.19
N PRO A 203 -9.30 -10.60 -17.12
CA PRO A 203 -8.19 -10.07 -17.89
C PRO A 203 -8.52 -8.73 -18.58
N ASP A 204 -9.80 -8.43 -18.81
CA ASP A 204 -10.26 -7.16 -19.39
C ASP A 204 -10.10 -5.94 -18.45
N SER A 205 -9.94 -6.15 -17.13
CA SER A 205 -9.66 -5.07 -16.16
C SER A 205 -8.21 -4.56 -16.22
N LEU A 206 -7.32 -5.28 -16.91
CA LEU A 206 -5.91 -4.92 -17.10
C LEU A 206 -5.72 -3.83 -18.17
N LEU A 207 -6.78 -3.44 -18.87
CA LEU A 207 -6.69 -2.72 -20.16
C LEU A 207 -6.53 -1.20 -20.06
N GLN A 208 -6.55 -0.58 -18.87
CA GLN A 208 -6.30 0.86 -18.77
C GLN A 208 -5.62 1.28 -17.46
N GLU A 209 -4.31 1.11 -17.40
CA GLU A 209 -3.50 1.69 -16.33
C GLU A 209 -3.52 3.22 -16.39
N THR A 210 -3.92 3.84 -15.28
CA THR A 210 -3.90 5.29 -15.11
C THR A 210 -3.05 5.62 -13.89
N VAL A 211 -1.83 6.13 -14.10
CA VAL A 211 -0.88 6.39 -13.00
C VAL A 211 -1.42 7.44 -12.02
N GLU A 212 -2.18 8.43 -12.52
CA GLU A 212 -2.87 9.44 -11.69
C GLU A 212 -3.93 8.85 -10.74
N GLN A 213 -4.31 7.59 -10.92
CA GLN A 213 -5.24 6.86 -10.06
C GLN A 213 -4.54 5.71 -9.31
N SER A 214 -3.21 5.67 -9.35
CA SER A 214 -2.41 4.68 -8.64
C SER A 214 -1.91 5.25 -7.33
N PHE A 215 -2.02 4.47 -6.25
CA PHE A 215 -1.44 4.82 -4.96
C PHE A 215 0.09 4.90 -5.05
N ILE A 216 0.72 3.87 -5.63
CA ILE A 216 2.19 3.69 -5.60
C ILE A 216 2.83 3.55 -6.98
N GLY A 217 2.05 3.48 -8.07
CA GLY A 217 2.59 3.48 -9.44
C GLY A 217 3.32 2.21 -9.87
N CYS A 218 3.16 1.10 -9.13
CA CYS A 218 3.61 -0.22 -9.58
C CYS A 218 2.82 -0.66 -10.83
N PRO A 219 3.50 -1.07 -11.93
CA PRO A 219 2.83 -1.65 -13.08
C PRO A 219 2.00 -2.88 -12.70
N GLU A 220 0.80 -3.00 -13.25
CA GLU A 220 -0.13 -4.09 -12.92
C GLU A 220 0.48 -5.46 -13.26
N TYR A 221 1.25 -5.51 -14.34
CA TYR A 221 1.99 -6.70 -14.75
C TYR A 221 2.96 -7.21 -13.67
N LEU A 222 3.73 -6.30 -13.07
CA LEU A 222 4.69 -6.65 -12.02
C LEU A 222 3.96 -7.00 -10.72
N LEU A 223 2.87 -6.31 -10.42
CA LEU A 223 2.01 -6.61 -9.27
C LEU A 223 1.47 -8.05 -9.37
N HIS A 224 0.91 -8.43 -10.52
CA HIS A 224 0.43 -9.78 -10.75
C HIS A 224 1.55 -10.83 -10.63
N ALA A 225 2.75 -10.52 -11.12
CA ALA A 225 3.90 -11.41 -10.96
C ALA A 225 4.28 -11.63 -9.48
N VAL A 226 4.30 -10.57 -8.65
CA VAL A 226 4.53 -10.66 -7.20
C VAL A 226 3.43 -11.46 -6.50
N GLN A 227 2.18 -11.32 -6.94
CA GLN A 227 1.05 -12.11 -6.43
C GLN A 227 1.27 -13.60 -6.70
N CYS A 228 1.61 -13.98 -7.94
CA CYS A 228 1.91 -15.36 -8.31
C CYS A 228 3.07 -15.93 -7.48
N LEU A 229 4.16 -15.17 -7.33
CA LEU A 229 5.30 -15.56 -6.50
C LEU A 229 4.90 -15.81 -5.04
N SER A 230 4.07 -14.93 -4.47
CA SER A 230 3.57 -15.09 -3.09
C SER A 230 2.68 -16.31 -2.93
N ALA A 231 1.88 -16.67 -3.95
CA ALA A 231 1.10 -17.92 -3.94
C ALA A 231 2.00 -19.16 -3.94
N TYR A 232 3.08 -19.16 -4.74
CA TYR A 232 4.06 -20.25 -4.70
C TYR A 232 4.74 -20.35 -3.34
N ARG A 233 5.21 -19.24 -2.78
CA ARG A 233 5.78 -19.18 -1.42
C ARG A 233 4.83 -19.79 -0.39
N ASP A 234 3.57 -19.41 -0.42
CA ASP A 234 2.57 -19.87 0.55
C ASP A 234 2.28 -21.37 0.42
N SER A 235 2.34 -21.93 -0.80
CA SER A 235 2.22 -23.37 -1.03
C SER A 235 3.37 -24.20 -0.43
N MET A 236 4.55 -23.61 -0.23
CA MET A 236 5.72 -24.30 0.33
C MET A 236 5.57 -24.63 1.83
N VAL A 237 4.69 -23.92 2.54
CA VAL A 237 4.44 -24.10 3.99
C VAL A 237 3.32 -25.12 4.25
N GLU A 238 2.96 -25.94 3.25
CA GLU A 238 1.92 -26.94 3.41
C GLU A 238 2.31 -28.12 4.30
N PRO A 239 1.37 -28.67 5.10
CA PRO A 239 1.67 -29.75 6.06
C PRO A 239 2.15 -31.06 5.42
N GLN A 240 1.90 -31.24 4.12
CA GLN A 240 2.29 -32.42 3.35
C GLN A 240 3.54 -32.05 2.54
N PRO A 241 4.64 -32.81 2.64
CA PRO A 241 5.80 -32.55 1.81
C PRO A 241 5.40 -32.67 0.32
N PRO A 242 5.73 -31.67 -0.52
CA PRO A 242 5.35 -31.71 -1.92
C PRO A 242 5.97 -32.92 -2.61
N THR A 243 5.22 -33.52 -3.53
CA THR A 243 5.77 -34.60 -4.37
C THR A 243 6.89 -34.04 -5.24
N SER A 244 7.86 -34.87 -5.63
CA SER A 244 8.94 -34.45 -6.54
C SER A 244 8.43 -33.86 -7.85
N THR A 245 7.26 -34.31 -8.32
CA THR A 245 6.58 -33.76 -9.51
C THR A 245 6.08 -32.33 -9.24
N THR A 246 5.43 -32.10 -8.11
CA THR A 246 4.92 -30.78 -7.69
C THR A 246 6.07 -29.77 -7.56
N SER A 247 7.18 -30.16 -6.91
CA SER A 247 8.35 -29.28 -6.76
C SER A 247 8.98 -28.92 -8.11
N ASN A 248 9.07 -29.87 -9.04
CA ASN A 248 9.59 -29.60 -10.39
C ASN A 248 8.67 -28.65 -11.19
N THR A 249 7.35 -28.80 -11.07
CA THR A 249 6.40 -27.88 -11.70
C THR A 249 6.50 -26.48 -11.10
N HIS A 250 6.51 -26.35 -9.76
CA HIS A 250 6.69 -25.05 -9.10
C HIS A 250 8.01 -24.39 -9.50
N MET A 251 9.10 -25.15 -9.59
CA MET A 251 10.39 -24.62 -10.06
C MET A 251 10.29 -24.04 -11.47
N GLN A 252 9.66 -24.77 -12.40
CA GLN A 252 9.48 -24.30 -13.78
C GLN A 252 8.59 -23.07 -13.86
N ASP A 253 7.52 -23.03 -13.08
CA ASP A 253 6.59 -21.91 -13.05
C ASP A 253 7.24 -20.65 -12.46
N ILE A 254 7.91 -20.76 -11.31
CA ILE A 254 8.63 -19.65 -10.68
C ILE A 254 9.70 -19.11 -11.63
N THR A 255 10.46 -19.99 -12.28
CA THR A 255 11.47 -19.59 -13.27
C THR A 255 10.84 -18.86 -14.45
N SER A 256 9.67 -19.33 -14.92
CA SER A 256 8.93 -18.69 -16.00
C SER A 256 8.44 -17.30 -15.60
N VAL A 257 7.94 -17.13 -14.37
CA VAL A 257 7.53 -15.81 -13.83
C VAL A 257 8.74 -14.87 -13.71
N LEU A 258 9.89 -15.36 -13.25
CA LEU A 258 11.13 -14.56 -13.18
C LEU A 258 11.60 -14.12 -14.57
N ASP A 259 11.58 -15.02 -15.56
CA ASP A 259 11.90 -14.69 -16.95
C ASP A 259 10.97 -13.63 -17.54
N LEU A 260 9.68 -13.69 -17.20
CA LEU A 260 8.67 -12.73 -17.59
C LEU A 260 8.91 -11.35 -16.96
N ILE A 261 9.20 -11.31 -15.64
CA ILE A 261 9.61 -10.07 -14.95
C ILE A 261 10.86 -9.48 -15.61
N GLN A 262 11.87 -10.31 -15.89
CA GLN A 262 13.13 -9.87 -16.51
C GLN A 262 12.92 -9.25 -17.90
N LYS A 263 12.00 -9.81 -18.69
CA LYS A 263 11.64 -9.32 -20.04
C LYS A 263 10.72 -8.11 -20.03
N PHE A 264 10.10 -7.76 -18.91
CA PHE A 264 9.23 -6.58 -18.81
C PHE A 264 9.99 -5.30 -19.14
N ASP A 265 9.50 -4.53 -20.13
CA ASP A 265 10.09 -3.28 -20.57
C ASP A 265 9.41 -2.09 -19.91
N CYS A 266 10.07 -1.55 -18.87
CA CYS A 266 9.60 -0.41 -18.10
C CYS A 266 9.49 0.88 -18.92
N TYR A 267 10.32 1.07 -19.96
CA TYR A 267 10.26 2.26 -20.81
C TYR A 267 9.06 2.18 -21.73
N THR A 268 8.88 1.03 -22.39
CA THR A 268 7.72 0.79 -23.25
C THR A 268 6.43 0.94 -22.46
N TRP A 269 6.35 0.37 -21.24
CA TRP A 269 5.23 0.59 -20.32
C TRP A 269 4.98 2.09 -20.05
N ALA A 270 5.99 2.82 -19.59
CA ALA A 270 5.84 4.24 -19.24
C ALA A 270 5.45 5.12 -20.45
N SER A 271 5.90 4.76 -21.66
CA SER A 271 5.61 5.49 -22.89
C SER A 271 4.19 5.27 -23.44
N ASN A 272 3.59 4.12 -23.12
CA ASN A 272 2.26 3.71 -23.59
C ASN A 272 1.12 4.18 -22.67
N LEU A 273 1.42 4.83 -21.54
CA LEU A 273 0.41 5.39 -20.65
C LEU A 273 -0.44 6.49 -21.36
N PRO A 274 -1.73 6.65 -20.99
CA PRO A 274 -2.66 7.57 -21.66
C PRO A 274 -2.16 9.02 -21.80
N GLU A 275 -2.51 9.70 -22.91
CA GLU A 275 -1.92 10.99 -23.34
C GLU A 275 -2.13 12.18 -22.39
N SER A 276 -3.12 12.17 -21.49
CA SER A 276 -3.27 13.21 -20.46
C SER A 276 -2.05 13.31 -19.52
N GLN A 277 -1.16 12.31 -19.56
CA GLN A 277 0.02 12.15 -18.70
C GLN A 277 1.36 12.48 -19.40
N LYS A 278 1.36 12.78 -20.71
CA LYS A 278 2.59 12.98 -21.51
C LYS A 278 3.07 14.42 -21.51
N THR A 279 3.50 14.94 -20.37
CA THR A 279 3.94 16.34 -20.27
C THR A 279 5.45 16.57 -20.46
N SER A 280 6.31 15.54 -20.33
CA SER A 280 7.75 15.67 -20.60
C SER A 280 8.52 14.33 -20.71
N THR A 281 9.67 14.33 -21.39
CA THR A 281 10.62 13.19 -21.39
C THR A 281 11.09 12.83 -19.96
N ARG A 282 11.19 13.83 -19.08
CA ARG A 282 11.54 13.63 -17.66
C ARG A 282 10.49 12.81 -16.93
N TYR A 283 9.20 13.02 -17.22
CA TYR A 283 8.10 12.25 -16.64
C TYR A 283 8.21 10.76 -16.99
N ILE A 284 8.38 10.44 -18.28
CA ILE A 284 8.54 9.05 -18.75
C ILE A 284 9.77 8.41 -18.14
N SER A 285 10.91 9.13 -18.10
CA SER A 285 12.14 8.63 -17.48
C SER A 285 11.95 8.30 -15.99
N ASN A 286 11.26 9.16 -15.25
CA ASN A 286 11.03 8.97 -13.83
C ASN A 286 10.06 7.81 -13.55
N LEU A 287 8.99 7.66 -14.33
CA LEU A 287 8.11 6.49 -14.24
C LEU A 287 8.81 5.20 -14.63
N CYS A 288 9.67 5.23 -15.65
CA CYS A 288 10.49 4.09 -16.01
C CYS A 288 11.38 3.65 -14.84
N LYS A 289 12.00 4.58 -14.11
CA LYS A 289 12.80 4.28 -12.91
C LYS A 289 11.95 3.70 -11.78
N LEU A 290 10.75 4.26 -11.56
CA LEU A 290 9.80 3.74 -10.57
C LEU A 290 9.44 2.28 -10.90
N ALA A 291 9.01 1.99 -12.12
CA ALA A 291 8.70 0.63 -12.57
C ALA A 291 9.91 -0.31 -12.49
N GLN A 292 11.10 0.16 -12.86
CA GLN A 292 12.33 -0.63 -12.75
C GLN A 292 12.65 -0.98 -11.29
N SER A 293 12.36 -0.09 -10.33
CA SER A 293 12.56 -0.39 -8.90
C SER A 293 11.68 -1.54 -8.42
N TYR A 294 10.40 -1.58 -8.84
CA TYR A 294 9.51 -2.71 -8.56
C TYR A 294 9.96 -3.99 -9.27
N LYS A 295 10.42 -3.88 -10.52
CA LYS A 295 10.94 -5.01 -11.30
C LYS A 295 12.10 -5.67 -10.57
N LEU A 296 13.10 -4.90 -10.13
CA LEU A 296 14.25 -5.43 -9.40
C LEU A 296 13.85 -6.01 -8.04
N GLY A 297 12.98 -5.34 -7.29
CA GLY A 297 12.46 -5.89 -6.03
C GLY A 297 11.71 -7.21 -6.23
N ALA A 298 10.91 -7.33 -7.31
CA ALA A 298 10.21 -8.57 -7.64
C ALA A 298 11.15 -9.70 -8.04
N LEU A 299 12.24 -9.41 -8.79
CA LEU A 299 13.28 -10.38 -9.11
C LEU A 299 14.01 -10.87 -7.86
N ILE A 300 14.37 -9.96 -6.96
CA ILE A 300 15.01 -10.29 -5.68
C ILE A 300 14.10 -11.21 -4.85
N TYR A 301 12.83 -10.81 -4.68
CA TYR A 301 11.84 -11.58 -3.92
C TYR A 301 11.60 -12.96 -4.53
N GLY A 302 11.36 -13.03 -5.85
CA GLY A 302 11.10 -14.30 -6.54
C GLY A 302 12.31 -15.23 -6.56
N GLN A 303 13.52 -14.69 -6.68
CA GLN A 303 14.74 -15.50 -6.60
C GLN A 303 14.92 -16.08 -5.20
N ARG A 304 14.54 -15.38 -4.12
CA ARG A 304 14.56 -15.96 -2.76
C ARG A 304 13.56 -17.09 -2.58
N ILE A 305 12.40 -17.01 -3.24
CA ILE A 305 11.43 -18.11 -3.27
C ILE A 305 11.98 -19.30 -4.04
N LEU A 306 12.61 -19.08 -5.18
CA LEU A 306 13.26 -20.13 -5.96
C LEU A 306 14.43 -20.78 -5.19
N ASP A 307 15.26 -19.97 -4.56
CA ASP A 307 16.37 -20.39 -3.70
C ASP A 307 15.89 -21.31 -2.57
N ALA A 308 14.79 -20.94 -1.90
CA ALA A 308 14.19 -21.74 -0.84
C ALA A 308 13.67 -23.10 -1.35
N LEU A 309 13.10 -23.15 -2.54
CA LEU A 309 12.64 -24.40 -3.16
C LEU A 309 13.81 -25.33 -3.53
N LEU A 310 14.93 -24.76 -3.96
CA LEU A 310 16.11 -25.48 -4.43
C LEU A 310 17.15 -25.75 -3.33
N ASP A 311 16.94 -25.22 -2.13
CA ASP A 311 17.91 -25.23 -1.02
C ASP A 311 19.28 -24.66 -1.45
N VAL A 312 19.26 -23.54 -2.17
CA VAL A 312 20.46 -22.80 -2.61
C VAL A 312 20.42 -21.37 -2.11
N ASN A 313 21.52 -20.65 -2.25
CA ASN A 313 21.58 -19.21 -1.96
C ASN A 313 22.28 -18.51 -3.12
N THR A 314 21.49 -17.88 -3.99
CA THR A 314 21.98 -17.15 -5.14
C THR A 314 22.47 -15.77 -4.70
N PRO A 315 23.67 -15.32 -5.15
CA PRO A 315 24.13 -13.94 -4.92
C PRO A 315 23.17 -12.91 -5.53
N GLN A 316 22.94 -11.80 -4.82
CA GLN A 316 21.97 -10.75 -5.17
C GLN A 316 22.60 -9.35 -5.27
N GLU A 317 23.91 -9.23 -5.05
CA GLU A 317 24.60 -7.97 -4.85
C GLU A 317 24.44 -7.00 -6.02
N GLU A 318 24.44 -7.51 -7.25
CA GLU A 318 24.25 -6.71 -8.46
C GLU A 318 22.84 -6.13 -8.52
N LEU A 319 21.80 -6.95 -8.32
CA LEU A 319 20.40 -6.53 -8.33
C LEU A 319 20.11 -5.53 -7.19
N VAL A 320 20.64 -5.79 -5.99
CA VAL A 320 20.51 -4.87 -4.84
C VAL A 320 21.20 -3.54 -5.11
N SER A 321 22.39 -3.55 -5.71
CA SER A 321 23.12 -2.32 -6.03
C SER A 321 22.41 -1.49 -7.11
N GLU A 322 21.86 -2.15 -8.14
CA GLU A 322 21.05 -1.48 -9.16
C GLU A 322 19.76 -0.88 -8.55
N LEU A 323 19.08 -1.63 -7.68
CA LEU A 323 17.88 -1.16 -6.99
C LEU A 323 18.16 0.07 -6.10
N ILE A 324 19.26 0.03 -5.33
CA ILE A 324 19.70 1.18 -4.53
C ILE A 324 20.02 2.39 -5.42
N GLY A 325 20.67 2.18 -6.57
CA GLY A 325 20.93 3.23 -7.56
C GLY A 325 19.65 3.88 -8.10
N LEU A 326 18.58 3.10 -8.32
CA LEU A 326 17.28 3.64 -8.72
C LEU A 326 16.60 4.41 -7.60
N ILE A 327 16.68 3.93 -6.36
CA ILE A 327 16.16 4.64 -5.19
C ILE A 327 16.87 5.99 -5.04
N ASP A 328 18.20 6.04 -5.24
CA ASP A 328 18.97 7.30 -5.24
C ASP A 328 18.53 8.22 -6.37
N ALA A 329 18.31 7.69 -7.58
CA ALA A 329 17.84 8.48 -8.71
C ALA A 329 16.42 9.05 -8.54
N LEU A 330 15.60 8.45 -7.68
CA LEU A 330 14.25 8.91 -7.33
C LEU A 330 14.22 9.79 -6.06
N ARG A 331 15.32 9.81 -5.29
CA ARG A 331 15.42 10.46 -3.99
C ARG A 331 14.98 11.91 -3.98
N ASP A 332 15.29 12.67 -5.03
CA ASP A 332 15.00 14.11 -5.09
C ASP A 332 13.59 14.45 -5.62
N ASP A 333 12.83 13.44 -6.02
CA ASP A 333 11.43 13.59 -6.39
C ASP A 333 10.54 13.00 -5.28
N GLY A 334 10.18 13.81 -4.28
CA GLY A 334 9.36 13.36 -3.15
C GLY A 334 8.00 12.76 -3.55
N ARG A 335 7.51 13.05 -4.77
CA ARG A 335 6.29 12.44 -5.32
C ARG A 335 6.48 10.95 -5.63
N LEU A 336 7.70 10.56 -5.99
CA LEU A 336 8.04 9.19 -6.39
C LEU A 336 8.78 8.45 -5.29
N LEU A 337 9.58 9.15 -4.46
CA LEU A 337 10.23 8.53 -3.30
C LEU A 337 9.20 7.90 -2.37
N LYS A 338 8.08 8.58 -2.11
CA LYS A 338 6.98 8.06 -1.29
C LYS A 338 6.28 6.82 -1.89
N CYS A 339 6.60 6.45 -3.13
CA CYS A 339 6.05 5.27 -3.78
C CYS A 339 6.96 4.05 -3.64
N VAL A 340 8.20 4.19 -3.16
CA VAL A 340 9.19 3.10 -3.18
C VAL A 340 9.48 2.49 -1.80
N LEU A 341 8.53 2.53 -0.86
CA LEU A 341 8.73 1.91 0.46
C LEU A 341 8.96 0.41 0.35
N TRP A 342 8.14 -0.28 -0.44
CA TRP A 342 8.29 -1.72 -0.69
C TRP A 342 9.65 -2.06 -1.31
N PRO A 343 10.09 -1.43 -2.43
CA PRO A 343 11.44 -1.63 -2.96
C PRO A 343 12.57 -1.29 -1.98
N ILE A 344 12.47 -0.22 -1.19
CA ILE A 344 13.45 0.14 -0.14
C ILE A 344 13.58 -0.99 0.87
N PHE A 345 12.45 -1.54 1.32
CA PHE A 345 12.45 -2.60 2.32
C PHE A 345 13.06 -3.89 1.77
N VAL A 346 12.69 -4.31 0.55
CA VAL A 346 13.32 -5.47 -0.12
C VAL A 346 14.84 -5.29 -0.26
N ALA A 347 15.30 -4.11 -0.69
CA ALA A 347 16.73 -3.82 -0.75
C ALA A 347 17.40 -3.89 0.62
N GLY A 348 16.72 -3.44 1.68
CA GLY A 348 17.20 -3.50 3.06
C GLY A 348 17.36 -4.91 3.59
N LEU A 349 16.48 -5.84 3.22
CA LEU A 349 16.58 -7.25 3.64
C LEU A 349 17.75 -7.99 2.97
N GLU A 350 18.23 -7.49 1.84
CA GLU A 350 19.30 -8.12 1.04
C GLU A 350 20.61 -7.35 1.04
N CYS A 351 20.65 -6.12 1.58
CA CYS A 351 21.86 -5.32 1.63
C CYS A 351 22.91 -5.93 2.58
N ARG A 352 24.19 -5.83 2.19
CA ARG A 352 25.30 -6.48 2.91
C ARG A 352 26.29 -5.49 3.52
N SER A 353 26.38 -4.27 2.97
CA SER A 353 27.37 -3.28 3.43
C SER A 353 26.74 -2.25 4.34
N GLN A 354 27.52 -1.74 5.30
CA GLN A 354 27.08 -0.66 6.19
C GLN A 354 26.68 0.60 5.41
N ALA A 355 27.41 0.94 4.33
CA ALA A 355 27.08 2.09 3.49
C ALA A 355 25.68 1.98 2.84
N GLN A 356 25.29 0.79 2.41
CA GLN A 356 23.93 0.55 1.88
C GLN A 356 22.88 0.67 3.00
N ARG A 357 23.16 0.12 4.19
CA ARG A 357 22.27 0.25 5.35
C ARG A 357 22.03 1.71 5.71
N ASP A 358 23.10 2.51 5.82
CA ASP A 358 23.02 3.94 6.14
C ASP A 358 22.24 4.72 5.06
N PHE A 359 22.49 4.41 3.79
CA PHE A 359 21.77 5.00 2.66
C PHE A 359 20.26 4.72 2.73
N LEU A 360 19.87 3.48 3.04
CA LEU A 360 18.46 3.08 3.09
C LEU A 360 17.74 3.74 4.28
N ILE A 361 18.39 3.83 5.45
CA ILE A 361 17.86 4.56 6.61
C ILE A 361 17.66 6.05 6.27
N THR A 362 18.64 6.68 5.63
CA THR A 362 18.51 8.08 5.18
C THR A 362 17.36 8.26 4.18
N SER A 363 17.13 7.27 3.32
CA SER A 363 16.03 7.28 2.35
C SER A 363 14.66 7.15 3.04
N LEU A 364 14.56 6.31 4.08
CA LEU A 364 13.36 6.20 4.92
C LEU A 364 13.10 7.47 5.74
N GLU A 365 14.14 8.14 6.22
CA GLU A 365 14.01 9.43 6.90
C GLU A 365 13.43 10.49 5.96
N LYS A 366 13.95 10.59 4.73
CA LYS A 366 13.41 11.50 3.72
C LYS A 366 11.96 11.14 3.35
N PHE A 367 11.65 9.86 3.22
CA PHE A 367 10.28 9.38 2.99
C PHE A 367 9.36 9.83 4.12
N TRP A 368 9.77 9.70 5.38
CA TRP A 368 9.00 10.17 6.54
C TRP A 368 8.74 11.68 6.47
N LEU A 369 9.74 12.49 6.14
CA LEU A 369 9.57 13.95 6.00
C LEU A 369 8.53 14.33 4.94
N ASP A 370 8.42 13.53 3.87
CA ASP A 370 7.46 13.76 2.79
C ASP A 370 6.04 13.27 3.10
N THR A 371 5.86 12.32 4.03
CA THR A 371 4.59 11.59 4.21
C THR A 371 4.00 11.61 5.62
N ASN A 372 4.82 11.83 6.65
CA ASN A 372 4.47 11.67 8.06
C ASN A 372 3.80 10.30 8.38
N CYS A 373 4.12 9.23 7.66
CA CYS A 373 3.56 7.90 7.90
C CYS A 373 4.44 7.09 8.86
N LEU A 374 3.92 6.70 10.03
CA LEU A 374 4.72 6.01 11.05
C LEU A 374 5.15 4.59 10.64
N ASN A 375 4.48 3.98 9.65
CA ASN A 375 4.94 2.70 9.07
C ASN A 375 6.36 2.79 8.50
N VAL A 376 6.79 3.96 8.02
CA VAL A 376 8.14 4.19 7.49
C VAL A 376 9.19 4.14 8.61
N VAL A 377 8.88 4.74 9.76
CA VAL A 377 9.74 4.68 10.94
C VAL A 377 9.83 3.25 11.45
N ASN A 378 8.71 2.53 11.44
CA ASN A 378 8.71 1.13 11.85
C ASN A 378 9.43 0.23 10.84
N ALA A 379 9.39 0.53 9.54
CA ALA A 379 10.19 -0.14 8.53
C ALA A 379 11.69 0.00 8.84
N ALA A 380 12.15 1.20 9.20
CA ALA A 380 13.53 1.43 9.61
C ALA A 380 13.93 0.60 10.85
N LYS A 381 13.06 0.56 11.87
CA LYS A 381 13.28 -0.24 13.08
C LYS A 381 13.29 -1.74 12.79
N ALA A 382 12.40 -2.21 11.92
CA ALA A 382 12.33 -3.60 11.50
C ALA A 382 13.62 -4.02 10.77
N LEU A 383 14.12 -3.19 9.83
CA LEU A 383 15.40 -3.43 9.16
C LEU A 383 16.58 -3.44 10.14
N GLN A 384 16.65 -2.48 11.05
CA GLN A 384 17.71 -2.44 12.07
C GLN A 384 17.69 -3.67 12.97
N SER A 385 16.50 -4.12 13.39
CA SER A 385 16.32 -5.32 14.19
C SER A 385 16.70 -6.58 13.42
N TYR A 386 16.33 -6.64 12.14
CA TYR A 386 16.70 -7.72 11.23
C TYR A 386 18.23 -7.80 11.05
N TRP A 387 18.90 -6.69 10.75
CA TRP A 387 20.36 -6.64 10.60
C TRP A 387 21.09 -7.07 11.87
N GLN A 388 20.62 -6.66 13.05
CA GLN A 388 21.18 -7.11 14.32
C GLN A 388 21.03 -8.62 14.56
N LYS A 389 19.97 -9.24 14.04
CA LYS A 389 19.76 -10.69 14.11
C LYS A 389 20.66 -11.41 13.11
N THR A 390 20.71 -10.96 11.85
CA THR A 390 21.53 -11.56 10.80
C THR A 390 23.02 -11.48 11.11
N ASP A 391 23.50 -10.35 11.66
CA ASP A 391 24.92 -10.17 11.99
C ASP A 391 25.38 -11.11 13.13
N LYS A 392 24.44 -11.64 13.93
CA LYS A 392 24.71 -12.59 15.02
C LYS A 392 24.53 -14.05 14.63
N GLN A 393 23.77 -14.34 13.56
CA GLN A 393 23.46 -15.70 13.11
C GLN A 393 24.44 -16.14 12.02
N ALA A 394 24.87 -17.41 12.08
CA ALA A 394 25.77 -17.99 11.07
C ALA A 394 25.02 -18.53 9.84
N SER A 395 23.72 -18.79 9.96
CA SER A 395 22.87 -19.32 8.89
C SER A 395 22.18 -18.20 8.11
N PRO A 396 21.99 -18.34 6.78
CA PRO A 396 21.19 -17.40 6.00
C PRO A 396 19.75 -17.36 6.54
N THR A 397 19.20 -16.17 6.71
CA THR A 397 17.80 -15.96 7.07
C THR A 397 16.89 -16.18 5.86
N GLN A 398 15.76 -16.85 6.03
CA GLN A 398 14.73 -16.97 4.99
C GLN A 398 13.64 -15.95 5.26
N TRP A 399 13.98 -14.67 5.10
CA TRP A 399 13.07 -13.57 5.45
C TRP A 399 11.71 -13.67 4.74
N ILE A 400 11.64 -14.30 3.56
CA ILE A 400 10.37 -14.53 2.86
C ILE A 400 9.34 -15.30 3.70
N PHE A 401 9.78 -16.12 4.66
CA PHE A 401 8.93 -16.83 5.62
C PHE A 401 8.94 -16.17 7.00
N ASP A 402 10.12 -15.73 7.44
CA ASP A 402 10.36 -15.35 8.85
C ASP A 402 10.09 -13.85 9.14
N ILE A 403 9.92 -13.01 8.12
CA ILE A 403 9.79 -11.56 8.33
C ILE A 403 8.56 -11.18 9.16
N GLY A 404 7.46 -11.93 9.00
CA GLY A 404 6.26 -11.73 9.81
C GLY A 404 6.42 -12.18 11.27
N ASP A 405 7.49 -12.92 11.59
CA ASP A 405 7.85 -13.29 12.96
C ASP A 405 8.76 -12.24 13.63
N LEU A 406 9.15 -11.17 12.91
CA LEU A 406 9.80 -9.99 13.49
C LEU A 406 8.77 -9.08 14.19
N ASP A 407 8.13 -9.66 15.20
CA ASP A 407 7.20 -9.07 16.17
C ASP A 407 5.78 -8.70 15.66
N HIS A 408 5.60 -8.39 14.37
CA HIS A 408 4.30 -7.96 13.82
C HIS A 408 4.12 -8.34 12.34
N ASP A 409 2.86 -8.41 11.90
CA ASP A 409 2.48 -8.54 10.48
C ASP A 409 2.46 -7.14 9.83
N TRP A 410 3.50 -6.81 9.05
CA TRP A 410 3.76 -5.43 8.58
C TRP A 410 3.15 -5.08 7.21
N LEU A 411 2.81 -3.79 7.03
CA LEU A 411 2.43 -3.18 5.76
C LEU A 411 3.41 -2.05 5.39
N PHE A 412 4.42 -2.40 4.62
CA PHE A 412 5.48 -1.48 4.14
C PHE A 412 5.29 -1.16 2.66
N ILE A 413 4.27 -0.35 2.36
CA ILE A 413 3.93 0.16 1.02
C ILE A 413 3.78 1.67 0.99
#